data_AF-A0A957WPS9-F1
#
_entry.id   AF-A0A957WPS9-F1
#
_cell.length_a   1.000
_cell.length_b   1.000
_cell.length_c   1.000
_cell.angle_alpha   90.00
_cell.angle_beta   90.00
_cell.angle_gamma   90.00
#
_symmetry.space_group_name_H-M   'P 1'
#
loop_
_entity.id
_entity.type
_entity.pdbx_description
1 polymer ?
#
loop_
_entity_poly.entity_id
_entity_poly.type
_entity_poly.pdbx_seq_one_letter_code
_entity_poly.pdbx_strand_id
1 'polypeptide(L)'
;MSDNDHSPAAVPFVHPSEEQFARILDFYQIPWEYEPRTFPLRWDDEGNLLEAFSPDFYLPEQDLYIELTTMSQRLITKKHRKIRQLQELYPDINIKLLNRSDFEMMMHKYGLDAD
;
A
#
# COMPACT_ATOMS: atom_id res chain seq x y z
N MET A 1 -9.88 23.62 10.08
CA MET A 1 -9.27 22.92 11.23
C MET A 1 -9.47 21.45 10.95
N SER A 2 -8.49 20.85 10.26
CA SER A 2 -8.47 19.41 10.03
C SER A 2 -7.24 18.92 10.78
N ASP A 3 -7.46 18.54 12.03
CA ASP A 3 -6.49 17.79 12.83
C ASP A 3 -6.37 16.41 12.18
N ASN A 4 -5.40 16.26 11.29
CA ASN A 4 -4.94 14.95 10.89
C ASN A 4 -3.44 14.90 11.18
N ASP A 5 -3.11 14.93 12.47
CA ASP A 5 -1.75 14.76 12.98
C ASP A 5 -1.33 13.28 12.85
N HIS A 6 -1.30 12.77 11.61
CA HIS A 6 -0.69 11.49 11.28
C HIS A 6 0.81 11.71 11.07
N SER A 7 1.48 12.10 12.15
CA SER A 7 2.94 12.14 12.16
C SER A 7 3.46 10.70 12.01
N PRO A 8 4.32 10.37 11.02
CA PRO A 8 4.85 9.02 10.80
C PRO A 8 5.63 8.50 12.03
N ALA A 9 6.12 9.41 12.89
CA ALA A 9 6.81 9.10 14.13
C ALA A 9 5.93 8.33 15.16
N ALA A 10 4.60 8.36 15.03
CA ALA A 10 3.69 7.65 15.92
C ALA A 10 3.26 6.26 15.41
N VAL A 11 3.53 5.94 14.13
CA VAL A 11 3.10 4.70 13.50
C VAL A 11 4.19 3.63 13.67
N PRO A 12 3.90 2.47 14.31
CA PRO A 12 4.87 1.39 14.46
C PRO A 12 4.96 0.56 13.17
N PHE A 13 5.72 1.06 12.19
CA PHE A 13 5.93 0.36 10.93
C PHE A 13 6.60 -1.01 11.14
N VAL A 14 6.12 -2.04 10.43
CA VAL A 14 6.67 -3.40 10.47
C VAL A 14 8.01 -3.48 9.74
N HIS A 15 8.18 -2.71 8.66
CA HIS A 15 9.41 -2.72 7.86
C HIS A 15 10.00 -1.30 7.62
N PRO A 16 11.35 -1.16 7.59
CA PRO A 16 11.99 0.14 7.33
C PRO A 16 11.63 0.77 5.99
N SER A 17 11.22 -0.03 5.00
CA SER A 17 10.75 0.47 3.70
C SER A 17 9.40 1.17 3.80
N GLU A 18 8.51 0.73 4.69
CA GLU A 18 7.20 1.35 4.92
C GLU A 18 7.37 2.72 5.57
N GLU A 19 8.20 2.80 6.62
CA GLU A 19 8.50 4.08 7.28
C GLU A 19 9.17 5.08 6.32
N GLN A 20 10.08 4.62 5.46
CA GLN A 20 10.66 5.46 4.42
C GLN A 20 9.61 5.93 3.40
N PHE A 21 8.69 5.06 2.98
CA PHE A 21 7.63 5.42 2.04
C PHE A 21 6.68 6.46 2.65
N ALA A 22 6.26 6.27 3.90
CA ALA A 22 5.46 7.24 4.65
C ALA A 22 6.12 8.62 4.70
N ARG A 23 7.41 8.69 5.04
CA ARG A 23 8.17 9.94 5.05
C ARG A 23 8.18 10.65 3.69
N ILE A 24 8.24 9.90 2.59
CA ILE A 24 8.21 10.50 1.24
C ILE A 24 6.80 11.04 0.94
N LEU A 25 5.74 10.31 1.31
CA LEU A 25 4.37 10.79 1.17
C LEU A 25 4.15 12.08 1.98
N ASP A 26 4.64 12.13 3.23
CA ASP A 26 4.56 13.32 4.08
C ASP A 26 5.32 14.51 3.50
N PHE A 27 6.51 14.27 2.95
CA PHE A 27 7.33 15.30 2.30
C PHE A 27 6.58 15.94 1.12
N TYR A 28 5.87 15.14 0.32
CA TYR A 28 5.02 15.61 -0.77
C TYR A 28 3.59 15.98 -0.34
N GLN A 29 3.31 15.98 0.97
CA GLN A 29 2.01 16.29 1.57
C GLN A 29 0.85 15.45 1.01
N ILE A 30 1.12 14.20 0.61
CA ILE A 30 0.12 13.27 0.10
C ILE A 30 -0.56 12.61 1.31
N PRO A 31 -1.88 12.72 1.50
CA PRO A 31 -2.58 12.05 2.59
C PRO A 31 -2.49 10.52 2.45
N TRP A 32 -2.25 9.83 3.56
CA TRP A 32 -2.16 8.37 3.57
C TRP A 32 -2.68 7.74 4.87
N GLU A 33 -3.05 6.47 4.77
CA GLU A 33 -3.40 5.58 5.88
C GLU A 33 -2.52 4.33 5.81
N TYR A 34 -2.00 3.86 6.95
CA TYR A 34 -1.16 2.66 7.04
C TYR A 34 -1.99 1.45 7.49
N GLU A 35 -1.80 0.31 6.82
CA GLU A 35 -2.60 -0.92 6.98
C GLU A 35 -4.11 -0.65 7.15
N PRO A 36 -4.73 0.14 6.25
CA PRO A 36 -6.08 0.70 6.42
C PRO A 36 -7.17 -0.36 6.52
N ARG A 37 -6.95 -1.51 5.86
CA ARG A 37 -7.96 -2.55 5.73
C ARG A 37 -7.34 -3.90 5.40
N THR A 38 -7.90 -4.95 5.99
CA THR A 38 -7.63 -6.33 5.60
C THR A 38 -8.77 -6.87 4.74
N PHE A 39 -8.43 -7.48 3.61
CA PHE A 39 -9.35 -8.10 2.66
C PHE A 39 -9.25 -9.63 2.73
N PRO A 40 -10.32 -10.31 3.14
CA PRO A 40 -10.41 -11.77 3.02
C PRO A 40 -10.37 -12.22 1.55
N LEU A 41 -9.51 -13.18 1.22
CA LEU A 41 -9.35 -13.72 -0.14
C LEU A 41 -9.81 -15.17 -0.27
N ARG A 42 -9.71 -15.98 0.80
CA ARG A 42 -10.09 -17.40 0.74
C ARG A 42 -10.54 -17.91 2.09
N TRP A 43 -11.53 -18.79 2.07
CA TRP A 43 -12.06 -19.52 3.22
C TRP A 43 -12.00 -21.03 2.95
N ASP A 44 -12.05 -21.84 4.02
CA ASP A 44 -12.29 -23.28 3.90
C ASP A 44 -13.80 -23.61 3.88
N ASP A 45 -14.11 -24.89 3.76
CA ASP A 45 -15.49 -25.40 3.70
C ASP A 45 -16.26 -25.20 5.03
N GLU A 46 -15.54 -24.95 6.13
CA GLU A 46 -16.10 -24.66 7.46
C GLU A 46 -16.30 -23.14 7.70
N GLY A 47 -15.87 -22.30 6.74
CA GLY A 47 -15.96 -20.85 6.80
C GLY A 47 -14.80 -20.16 7.53
N ASN A 48 -13.71 -20.87 7.85
CA ASN A 48 -12.54 -20.27 8.46
C ASN A 48 -11.70 -19.51 7.42
N LEU A 49 -11.17 -18.35 7.80
CA LEU A 49 -10.33 -17.53 6.92
C LEU A 49 -8.97 -18.21 6.67
N LEU A 50 -8.70 -18.60 5.43
CA LEU A 50 -7.45 -19.25 5.02
C LEU A 50 -6.41 -18.27 4.48
N GLU A 51 -6.84 -17.23 3.77
CA GLU A 51 -5.95 -16.26 3.15
C GLU A 51 -6.61 -14.89 3.14
N ALA A 52 -5.84 -13.89 3.55
CA ALA A 52 -6.21 -12.49 3.46
C ALA A 52 -5.05 -11.66 2.88
N PHE A 53 -5.38 -10.43 2.54
CA PHE A 53 -4.48 -9.44 2.00
C PHE A 53 -4.71 -8.09 2.67
N SER A 54 -3.66 -7.51 3.21
CA SER A 54 -3.69 -6.23 3.90
C SER A 54 -2.70 -5.34 3.17
N PRO A 55 -3.16 -4.39 2.33
CA PRO A 55 -2.26 -3.47 1.64
C PRO A 55 -1.51 -2.61 2.67
N ASP A 56 -0.24 -2.32 2.39
CA ASP A 56 0.60 -1.53 3.29
C ASP A 56 0.07 -0.08 3.47
N PHE A 57 -0.44 0.54 2.41
CA PHE A 57 -0.96 1.92 2.46
C PHE A 57 -2.26 2.11 1.66
N TYR A 58 -3.02 3.16 1.99
CA TYR A 58 -4.08 3.72 1.16
C TYR A 58 -3.91 5.23 1.01
N LEU A 59 -4.13 5.73 -0.21
CA LEU A 59 -4.07 7.14 -0.57
C LEU A 59 -5.50 7.63 -0.84
N PRO A 60 -6.16 8.32 0.11
CA PRO A 60 -7.59 8.64 0.03
C PRO A 60 -7.96 9.54 -1.15
N GLU A 61 -7.09 10.47 -1.53
CA GLU A 61 -7.37 11.41 -2.63
C GLU A 61 -7.42 10.71 -3.99
N GLN A 62 -6.68 9.61 -4.14
CA GLN A 62 -6.60 8.83 -5.38
C GLN A 62 -7.45 7.56 -5.33
N ASP A 63 -8.11 7.28 -4.20
CA ASP A 63 -8.81 6.01 -3.93
C ASP A 63 -7.95 4.81 -4.32
N LEU A 64 -6.71 4.76 -3.79
CA LEU A 64 -5.68 3.84 -4.24
C LEU A 64 -4.96 3.15 -3.08
N TYR A 65 -5.00 1.82 -3.07
CA TYR A 65 -4.18 0.99 -2.19
C TYR A 65 -2.79 0.75 -2.78
N ILE A 66 -1.77 0.80 -1.94
CA ILE A 66 -0.38 0.53 -2.30
C ILE A 66 0.13 -0.65 -1.49
N GLU A 67 0.73 -1.60 -2.19
CA GLU A 67 1.50 -2.70 -1.63
C GLU A 67 2.97 -2.47 -1.97
N LEU A 68 3.84 -2.38 -0.97
CA LEU A 68 5.27 -2.27 -1.15
C LEU A 68 5.85 -3.64 -1.49
N THR A 69 6.82 -3.64 -2.41
CA THR A 69 7.61 -4.82 -2.71
C THR A 69 9.10 -4.55 -2.66
N THR A 70 9.82 -5.51 -2.09
CA THR A 70 11.26 -5.66 -2.32
C THR A 70 11.46 -6.51 -3.58
N MET A 71 12.55 -6.30 -4.31
CA MET A 71 12.80 -6.88 -5.65
C MET A 71 12.95 -8.42 -5.72
N SER A 72 12.61 -9.16 -4.65
CA SER A 72 12.63 -10.62 -4.67
C SER A 72 11.55 -11.17 -5.61
N GLN A 73 11.96 -11.69 -6.77
CA GLN A 73 11.05 -12.23 -7.79
C GLN A 73 10.05 -13.24 -7.22
N ARG A 74 10.47 -14.13 -6.30
CA ARG A 74 9.58 -15.12 -5.67
C ARG A 74 8.47 -14.47 -4.86
N LEU A 75 8.78 -13.40 -4.13
CA LEU A 75 7.81 -12.67 -3.30
C LEU A 75 6.87 -11.86 -4.19
N ILE A 76 7.40 -11.20 -5.22
CA ILE A 76 6.62 -10.47 -6.23
C ILE A 76 5.56 -11.36 -6.88
N THR A 77 5.91 -12.58 -7.30
CA THR A 77 4.93 -13.53 -7.88
C THR A 77 3.80 -13.87 -6.91
N LYS A 78 4.12 -14.06 -5.62
CA LYS A 78 3.10 -14.32 -4.59
C LYS A 78 2.20 -13.10 -4.37
N LYS A 79 2.78 -11.89 -4.29
CA LYS A 79 2.00 -10.64 -4.15
C LYS A 79 1.09 -10.43 -5.36
N HIS A 80 1.57 -10.61 -6.60
CA HIS A 80 0.72 -10.53 -7.80
C HIS A 80 -0.39 -11.58 -7.85
N ARG A 81 -0.17 -12.78 -7.32
CA ARG A 81 -1.25 -13.77 -7.21
C ARG A 81 -2.36 -13.27 -6.28
N LYS A 82 -1.99 -12.78 -5.09
CA LYS A 82 -2.96 -12.24 -4.12
C LYS A 82 -3.68 -11.00 -4.66
N ILE A 83 -2.97 -10.09 -5.32
CA ILE A 83 -3.57 -8.89 -5.93
C ILE A 83 -4.58 -9.28 -7.01
N ARG A 84 -4.27 -10.27 -7.86
CA ARG A 84 -5.24 -10.76 -8.86
C ARG A 84 -6.49 -11.33 -8.20
N GLN A 85 -6.33 -12.15 -7.17
CA GLN A 85 -7.47 -12.68 -6.40
C GLN A 85 -8.28 -11.58 -5.72
N LEU A 86 -7.61 -10.55 -5.17
CA LEU A 86 -8.26 -9.37 -4.62
C LEU A 86 -9.12 -8.68 -5.68
N GLN A 87 -8.59 -8.44 -6.86
CA GLN A 87 -9.30 -7.77 -7.95
C GLN A 87 -10.44 -8.61 -8.54
N GLU A 88 -10.35 -9.94 -8.47
CA GLU A 88 -11.44 -10.85 -8.83
C GLU A 88 -12.61 -10.78 -7.83
N LEU A 89 -12.31 -10.67 -6.53
CA LEU A 89 -13.32 -10.64 -5.46
C LEU A 89 -13.86 -9.23 -5.16
N TYR A 90 -13.03 -8.21 -5.36
CA TYR A 90 -13.30 -6.81 -5.06
C TYR A 90 -12.88 -5.95 -6.27
N PRO A 91 -13.67 -5.96 -7.36
CA PRO A 91 -13.28 -5.34 -8.63
C PRO A 91 -13.16 -3.81 -8.55
N ASP A 92 -13.80 -3.18 -7.57
CA ASP A 92 -13.76 -1.73 -7.35
C ASP A 92 -12.49 -1.27 -6.61
N ILE A 93 -11.67 -2.22 -6.12
CA ILE A 93 -10.45 -1.88 -5.37
C ILE A 93 -9.30 -1.57 -6.32
N ASN A 94 -8.88 -0.30 -6.33
CA ASN A 94 -7.67 0.11 -7.03
C ASN A 94 -6.45 -0.23 -6.17
N ILE A 95 -5.57 -1.09 -6.68
CA ILE A 95 -4.35 -1.46 -5.98
C ILE A 95 -3.14 -1.48 -6.91
N LYS A 96 -1.99 -1.03 -6.41
CA LYS A 96 -0.70 -1.12 -7.10
C LYS A 96 0.38 -1.75 -6.23
N LEU A 97 1.19 -2.61 -6.86
CA LEU A 97 2.45 -3.08 -6.31
C LEU A 97 3.53 -2.08 -6.69
N LEU A 98 4.20 -1.47 -5.72
CA LEU A 98 5.27 -0.49 -5.95
C LEU A 98 6.55 -0.88 -5.24
N ASN A 99 7.68 -0.71 -5.93
CA ASN A 99 8.96 -0.65 -5.27
C ASN A 99 9.35 0.83 -5.04
N ARG A 100 10.37 1.04 -4.21
CA ARG A 100 10.85 2.39 -3.88
C ARG A 100 11.25 3.20 -5.12
N SER A 101 12.00 2.61 -6.04
CA SER A 101 12.46 3.28 -7.26
C SER A 101 11.30 3.60 -8.22
N ASP A 102 10.29 2.74 -8.31
CA ASP A 102 9.09 3.01 -9.12
C ASP A 102 8.33 4.22 -8.58
N PHE A 103 8.28 4.35 -7.26
CA PHE A 103 7.63 5.50 -6.61
C PHE A 103 8.44 6.79 -6.79
N GLU A 104 9.75 6.76 -6.54
CA GLU A 104 10.63 7.92 -6.80
C GLU A 104 10.52 8.37 -8.27
N MET A 105 10.52 7.44 -9.22
CA MET A 105 10.31 7.73 -10.64
C MET A 105 8.92 8.31 -10.94
N MET A 106 7.89 7.83 -10.24
CA MET A 106 6.53 8.34 -10.36
C MET A 106 6.46 9.81 -9.93
N MET A 107 7.07 10.16 -8.80
CA MET A 107 7.09 11.53 -8.29
C MET A 107 7.82 12.47 -9.26
N HIS A 108 8.99 12.04 -9.76
CA HIS A 108 9.74 12.75 -10.80
C HIS A 108 8.90 12.99 -12.06
N LYS A 109 8.17 11.97 -12.53
CA LYS A 109 7.37 12.09 -13.75
C LYS A 109 6.18 13.05 -13.61
N TYR A 110 5.60 13.15 -12.41
CA TYR A 110 4.46 14.04 -12.15
C TYR A 110 4.87 15.43 -11.66
N GLY A 111 6.17 15.74 -11.65
CA GLY A 111 6.68 17.05 -11.24
C GLY A 111 6.40 17.35 -9.76
N LEU A 112 6.30 16.29 -8.94
CA LEU A 112 6.13 16.43 -7.51
C LEU A 112 7.46 16.72 -6.81
N ASP A 113 8.59 16.69 -7.51
CA ASP A 113 9.90 17.12 -7.03
C ASP A 113 9.78 18.47 -6.32
N ALA A 114 10.00 18.48 -5.00
CA ALA A 114 9.99 19.71 -4.25
C ALA A 114 11.20 20.55 -4.67
N ASP A 115 10.95 21.77 -5.13
CA ASP A 115 11.98 22.81 -5.28
C ASP A 115 12.66 23.13 -3.94
#